data_AF-M8AT65-F1
#
_entry.id   AF-M8AT65-F1
#
_cell.length_a   1.000
_cell.length_b   1.000
_cell.length_c   1.000
_cell.angle_alpha   90.00
_cell.angle_beta   90.00
_cell.angle_gamma   90.00
#
_symmetry.space_group_name_H-M   'P 1'
#
loop_
_entity.id
_entity.type
_entity.pdbx_description
1 polymer ?
#
loop_
_entity_poly.entity_id
_entity_poly.type
_entity_poly.pdbx_seq_one_letter_code
_entity_poly.pdbx_strand_id
1 'polypeptide(L)'
;MKGNSKGQDQNSEALAPSASWRGNHRRRGTLSPPFLEIHGTGSPQKPHEVHHHHRTPQRGGARGADRDMLNLCKNRVVLFNNKTSNKKRHLAQLKKLLDAVDSVISSNDGYPFYSESSRIQQAQNREEISVDECSAEQMSKMKKEIHDECLARLGKMVEENSNSTITRLEKLLLEEQKARLESENEVAEALLRSEKEIQKLSEMLKKAKQETENAQKEMEKLKKRVKTLEKKN
;
A
#
# COMPACT_ATOMS: atom_id res chain seq x y z
N MET A 1 -13.82 42.26 57.99
CA MET A 1 -14.44 41.25 58.87
C MET A 1 -13.84 39.89 58.54
N LYS A 2 -13.41 39.15 59.57
CA LYS A 2 -13.34 37.68 59.70
C LYS A 2 -13.07 36.89 58.39
N GLY A 3 -11.97 36.17 58.20
CA GLY A 3 -11.18 35.39 59.14
C GLY A 3 -11.09 33.95 58.62
N ASN A 4 -9.90 33.35 58.78
CA ASN A 4 -9.59 31.91 58.74
C ASN A 4 -9.72 31.15 57.41
N SER A 5 -8.95 30.09 57.12
CA SER A 5 -7.68 29.50 57.60
C SER A 5 -7.68 28.04 57.11
N LYS A 6 -6.51 27.54 56.66
CA LYS A 6 -6.12 26.11 56.55
C LYS A 6 -6.79 25.30 55.42
N GLY A 7 -6.13 24.38 54.72
CA GLY A 7 -4.80 23.74 54.76
C GLY A 7 -4.62 22.99 53.42
N GLN A 8 -3.41 22.79 52.89
CA GLN A 8 -2.59 21.55 53.06
C GLN A 8 -3.32 20.30 52.53
N ASP A 9 -2.84 19.50 51.56
CA ASP A 9 -1.50 18.96 51.24
C ASP A 9 -1.43 18.59 49.73
N GLN A 10 -0.40 18.94 48.96
CA GLN A 10 0.84 18.21 48.65
C GLN A 10 0.72 16.74 48.16
N ASN A 11 1.34 16.54 46.99
CA ASN A 11 2.06 15.34 46.51
C ASN A 11 1.26 14.06 46.19
N SER A 12 1.66 13.20 45.27
CA SER A 12 2.54 13.17 44.08
C SER A 12 2.54 11.70 43.65
N GLU A 13 2.85 11.44 42.37
CA GLU A 13 3.57 10.23 41.94
C GLU A 13 2.83 8.87 41.92
N ALA A 14 2.67 8.28 40.73
CA ALA A 14 3.43 7.08 40.35
C ALA A 14 3.07 6.60 38.93
N LEU A 15 4.11 6.55 38.10
CA LEU A 15 4.24 5.82 36.85
C LEU A 15 4.31 4.30 37.07
N ALA A 16 3.84 3.53 36.08
CA ALA A 16 4.44 2.28 35.50
C ALA A 16 3.36 1.24 35.09
N PRO A 17 3.67 0.21 34.27
CA PRO A 17 4.54 0.19 33.08
C PRO A 17 3.97 -0.61 31.88
N SER A 18 4.70 -0.51 30.78
CA SER A 18 4.72 -1.33 29.56
C SER A 18 4.53 -2.84 29.73
N ALA A 19 3.75 -3.45 28.83
CA ALA A 19 3.79 -4.90 28.57
C ALA A 19 4.10 -5.16 27.09
N SER A 20 5.30 -5.67 26.83
CA SER A 20 5.74 -6.21 25.56
C SER A 20 5.16 -7.61 25.35
N TRP A 21 4.37 -7.81 24.30
CA TRP A 21 3.97 -9.15 23.85
C TRP A 21 4.80 -9.56 22.63
N ARG A 22 5.74 -10.48 22.84
CA ARG A 22 6.34 -11.32 21.80
C ARG A 22 5.73 -12.71 21.93
N GLY A 23 5.09 -13.20 20.88
CA GLY A 23 4.56 -14.55 20.78
C GLY A 23 4.55 -15.01 19.32
N ASN A 24 5.45 -15.92 19.00
CA ASN A 24 5.72 -16.48 17.68
C ASN A 24 4.77 -17.67 17.43
N HIS A 25 4.06 -17.74 16.30
CA HIS A 25 3.49 -19.01 15.82
C HIS A 25 3.70 -19.22 14.32
N ARG A 26 4.12 -20.45 14.03
CA ARG A 26 4.62 -21.02 12.77
C ARG A 26 3.52 -21.92 12.17
N ARG A 27 3.40 -21.92 10.83
CA ARG A 27 2.78 -22.96 9.95
C ARG A 27 1.23 -23.01 10.03
N ARG A 28 0.42 -23.34 9.01
CA ARG A 28 0.59 -24.13 7.76
C ARG A 28 -0.72 -24.01 6.93
N GLY A 29 -0.65 -24.12 5.59
CA GLY A 29 -1.79 -24.41 4.69
C GLY A 29 -2.69 -23.20 4.39
N THR A 30 -3.28 -22.99 3.21
CA THR A 30 -3.74 -23.91 2.17
C THR A 30 -4.15 -23.14 0.89
N LEU A 31 -3.91 -23.79 -0.25
CA LEU A 31 -4.75 -23.84 -1.47
C LEU A 31 -4.88 -22.57 -2.36
N SER A 32 -4.11 -22.60 -3.46
CA SER A 32 -4.45 -21.96 -4.73
C SER A 32 -5.71 -22.61 -5.36
N PRO A 33 -6.60 -21.85 -6.03
CA PRO A 33 -7.66 -22.42 -6.84
C PRO A 33 -7.18 -22.77 -8.27
N PRO A 34 -7.82 -23.75 -8.94
CA PRO A 34 -7.32 -24.32 -10.20
C PRO A 34 -7.75 -23.52 -11.44
N PHE A 35 -6.87 -23.63 -12.43
CA PHE A 35 -6.93 -23.19 -13.82
C PHE A 35 -7.97 -24.03 -14.59
N LEU A 36 -8.90 -23.38 -15.31
CA LEU A 36 -9.81 -24.05 -16.24
C LEU A 36 -9.16 -24.05 -17.64
N GLU A 37 -8.84 -25.25 -18.12
CA GLU A 37 -8.51 -25.53 -19.52
C GLU A 37 -9.78 -25.52 -20.38
N ILE A 38 -9.71 -24.91 -21.57
CA ILE A 38 -10.71 -25.09 -22.63
C ILE A 38 -9.98 -25.66 -23.85
N HIS A 39 -10.42 -26.85 -24.26
CA HIS A 39 -9.96 -27.58 -25.44
C HIS A 39 -10.27 -26.84 -26.74
N GLY A 40 -9.31 -26.90 -27.67
CA GLY A 40 -9.44 -26.39 -29.02
C GLY A 40 -10.19 -27.29 -29.99
N THR A 41 -10.42 -26.77 -31.19
CA THR A 41 -10.70 -27.54 -32.40
C THR A 41 -9.81 -27.02 -33.53
N GLY A 42 -8.93 -27.88 -34.04
CA GLY A 42 -8.28 -27.72 -35.35
C GLY A 42 -9.17 -28.34 -36.44
N SER A 43 -9.00 -28.03 -37.72
CA SER A 43 -7.96 -28.58 -38.62
C SER A 43 -8.33 -28.19 -40.10
N PRO A 44 -7.71 -28.73 -41.18
CA PRO A 44 -6.36 -28.45 -41.70
C PRO A 44 -6.34 -28.28 -43.26
N GLN A 45 -5.21 -27.88 -43.87
CA GLN A 45 -4.62 -28.56 -45.06
C GLN A 45 -3.25 -27.96 -45.50
N LYS A 46 -2.36 -28.87 -45.91
CA LYS A 46 -0.94 -28.76 -46.36
C LYS A 46 -0.87 -28.79 -47.92
N PRO A 47 0.28 -29.02 -48.59
CA PRO A 47 1.65 -28.47 -48.52
C PRO A 47 2.17 -28.03 -49.92
N HIS A 48 3.36 -27.41 -50.03
CA HIS A 48 4.29 -27.71 -51.13
C HIS A 48 5.75 -27.33 -50.79
N GLU A 49 6.60 -28.35 -50.86
CA GLU A 49 8.07 -28.39 -50.98
C GLU A 49 8.42 -28.12 -52.48
N VAL A 50 9.58 -27.64 -52.98
CA VAL A 50 10.99 -27.55 -52.55
C VAL A 50 11.72 -26.51 -53.44
N HIS A 51 12.91 -26.07 -53.01
CA HIS A 51 14.15 -25.79 -53.78
C HIS A 51 14.81 -24.40 -53.67
N HIS A 52 15.86 -24.40 -52.82
CA HIS A 52 17.13 -23.69 -52.83
C HIS A 52 17.26 -22.35 -53.58
N HIS A 53 17.57 -21.28 -52.82
CA HIS A 53 18.76 -20.48 -53.10
C HIS A 53 19.47 -20.05 -51.81
N HIS A 54 20.79 -20.26 -51.84
CA HIS A 54 21.86 -19.89 -50.92
C HIS A 54 21.52 -19.00 -49.71
N ARG A 55 21.74 -19.56 -48.51
CA ARG A 55 22.14 -18.78 -47.34
C ARG A 55 23.48 -18.10 -47.64
N THR A 56 23.47 -16.78 -47.75
CA THR A 56 24.61 -15.96 -47.33
C THR A 56 24.39 -15.58 -45.85
N PRO A 57 25.40 -15.69 -44.98
CA PRO A 57 25.26 -15.26 -43.59
C PRO A 57 25.27 -13.73 -43.53
N GLN A 58 24.13 -13.11 -43.20
CA GLN A 58 24.12 -11.70 -42.79
C GLN A 58 24.88 -11.56 -41.46
N ARG A 59 26.15 -11.14 -41.55
CA ARG A 59 26.84 -10.46 -40.46
C ARG A 59 26.37 -9.01 -40.40
N GLY A 60 25.73 -8.61 -39.31
CA GLY A 60 25.84 -7.23 -38.82
C GLY A 60 24.61 -6.63 -38.14
N GLY A 61 24.21 -7.17 -36.99
CA GLY A 61 23.20 -6.56 -36.10
C GLY A 61 23.68 -5.31 -35.33
N ALA A 62 24.58 -4.50 -35.90
CA ALA A 62 25.10 -3.29 -35.23
C ALA A 62 25.36 -2.09 -36.16
N ARG A 63 25.13 -2.20 -37.48
CA ARG A 63 25.39 -1.09 -38.44
C ARG A 63 24.19 -0.15 -38.67
N GLY A 64 23.02 -0.48 -38.13
CA GLY A 64 21.78 0.31 -38.30
C GLY A 64 21.70 1.48 -37.32
N ALA A 65 21.81 1.20 -36.01
CA ALA A 65 21.56 2.17 -34.95
C ALA A 65 22.44 3.44 -35.01
N ASP A 66 23.73 3.28 -35.33
CA ASP A 66 24.65 4.43 -35.47
C ASP A 66 24.26 5.30 -36.67
N ARG A 67 23.84 4.68 -37.77
CA ARG A 67 23.43 5.41 -38.98
C ARG A 67 22.12 6.14 -38.77
N ASP A 68 21.19 5.54 -38.03
CA ASP A 68 19.89 6.13 -37.73
C ASP A 68 20.04 7.35 -36.81
N MET A 69 20.91 7.27 -35.80
CA MET A 69 21.23 8.42 -34.94
C MET A 69 21.90 9.56 -35.72
N LEU A 70 22.84 9.25 -36.62
CA LEU A 70 23.47 10.25 -37.48
C LEU A 70 22.45 10.95 -38.37
N ASN A 71 21.49 10.19 -38.93
CA ASN A 71 20.41 10.74 -39.74
C ASN A 71 19.49 11.67 -38.93
N LEU A 72 19.11 11.30 -37.69
CA LEU A 72 18.33 12.16 -36.79
C LEU A 72 19.06 13.48 -36.48
N CYS A 73 20.39 13.43 -36.36
CA CYS A 73 21.21 14.62 -36.18
C CYS A 73 21.52 15.35 -37.50
N LYS A 74 20.90 14.99 -38.63
CA LYS A 74 21.15 15.54 -39.96
C LYS A 74 22.63 15.46 -40.38
N ASN A 75 23.30 14.39 -39.99
CA ASN A 75 24.73 14.14 -40.24
C ASN A 75 25.67 15.24 -39.73
N ARG A 76 25.23 16.04 -38.74
CA ARG A 76 26.08 17.02 -38.05
C ARG A 76 27.06 16.29 -37.13
N VAL A 77 28.29 16.09 -37.59
CA VAL A 77 29.34 15.33 -36.88
C VAL A 77 30.64 16.11 -36.85
N VAL A 78 31.27 16.19 -35.69
CA VAL A 78 32.61 16.78 -35.52
C VAL A 78 33.51 15.78 -34.78
N LEU A 79 34.66 15.46 -35.37
CA LEU A 79 35.63 14.52 -34.79
C LEU A 79 36.76 15.24 -34.06
N PHE A 80 36.96 14.88 -32.80
CA PHE A 80 38.01 15.42 -31.94
C PHE A 80 39.13 14.40 -31.70
N ASN A 81 40.37 14.89 -31.73
CA ASN A 81 41.54 14.13 -31.31
C ASN A 81 42.07 14.74 -30.02
N ASN A 82 41.53 14.29 -28.88
CA ASN A 82 41.82 14.87 -27.57
C ASN A 82 43.28 14.68 -27.11
N LYS A 83 44.09 13.89 -27.83
CA LYS A 83 45.50 13.64 -27.52
C LYS A 83 46.47 14.52 -28.30
N THR A 84 46.00 15.40 -29.19
CA THR A 84 46.89 16.26 -29.98
C THR A 84 47.51 17.35 -29.11
N SER A 85 48.84 17.39 -29.05
CA SER A 85 49.60 18.50 -28.42
C SER A 85 49.80 19.70 -29.36
N ASN A 86 49.51 19.54 -30.65
CA ASN A 86 49.68 20.59 -31.65
C ASN A 86 48.56 21.64 -31.55
N LYS A 87 48.91 22.85 -31.09
CA LYS A 87 48.00 24.00 -30.91
C LYS A 87 47.23 24.37 -32.18
N LYS A 88 47.85 24.29 -33.37
CA LYS A 88 47.18 24.59 -34.64
C LYS A 88 46.10 23.56 -34.95
N ARG A 89 46.36 22.28 -34.67
CA ARG A 89 45.36 21.21 -34.83
C ARG A 89 44.21 21.36 -33.83
N HIS A 90 44.51 21.74 -32.60
CA HIS A 90 43.49 22.04 -31.59
C HIS A 90 42.58 23.20 -32.03
N LEU A 91 43.15 24.31 -32.49
CA LEU A 91 42.39 25.46 -32.97
C LEU A 91 41.53 25.13 -34.20
N ALA A 92 42.06 24.32 -35.13
CA ALA A 92 41.29 23.85 -36.28
C ALA A 92 40.10 22.96 -35.89
N GLN A 93 40.23 22.15 -34.83
CA GLN A 93 39.13 21.33 -34.32
C GLN A 93 38.06 22.16 -33.61
N LEU A 94 38.48 23.14 -32.80
CA LEU A 94 37.56 24.09 -32.17
C LEU A 94 36.78 24.89 -33.22
N LYS A 95 37.47 25.40 -34.25
CA LYS A 95 36.83 26.12 -35.34
C LYS A 95 35.73 25.28 -36.02
N LYS A 96 36.02 24.01 -36.34
CA LYS A 96 35.03 23.08 -36.92
C LYS A 96 33.79 22.89 -36.03
N LEU A 97 33.95 22.91 -34.71
CA LEU A 97 32.82 22.83 -33.78
C LEU A 97 31.99 24.12 -33.80
N LEU A 98 32.64 25.28 -33.75
CA LEU A 98 31.94 26.56 -33.78
C LEU A 98 31.19 26.75 -35.10
N ASP A 99 31.82 26.45 -36.24
CA ASP A 99 31.18 26.49 -37.56
C ASP A 99 29.93 25.57 -37.59
N ALA A 100 29.99 24.39 -36.96
CA ALA A 100 28.86 23.48 -36.86
C ALA A 100 27.75 24.01 -35.94
N VAL A 101 28.10 24.65 -34.82
CA VAL A 101 27.15 25.29 -33.90
C VAL A 101 26.46 26.47 -34.57
N ASP A 102 27.20 27.33 -35.25
CA ASP A 102 26.65 28.45 -36.00
C ASP A 102 25.65 27.98 -37.06
N SER A 103 25.97 26.88 -37.76
CA SER A 103 25.04 26.23 -38.69
C SER A 103 23.74 25.76 -38.02
N VAL A 104 23.80 25.26 -36.77
CA VAL A 104 22.59 24.90 -36.01
C VAL A 104 21.79 26.12 -35.63
N ILE A 105 22.45 27.19 -35.18
CA ILE A 105 21.80 28.45 -34.80
C ILE A 105 21.07 29.04 -36.01
N SER A 106 21.74 29.13 -37.16
CA SER A 106 21.12 29.61 -38.41
C SER A 106 19.97 28.71 -38.87
N SER A 107 20.07 27.39 -38.70
CA SER A 107 18.99 26.46 -39.05
C SER A 107 17.78 26.54 -38.11
N ASN A 108 17.95 27.13 -36.94
CA ASN A 108 16.93 27.32 -35.93
C ASN A 108 16.47 28.80 -35.84
N ASP A 109 16.74 29.62 -36.86
CA ASP A 109 16.40 31.05 -36.91
C ASP A 109 16.93 31.86 -35.71
N GLY A 110 18.06 31.42 -35.13
CA GLY A 110 18.64 32.04 -33.93
C GLY A 110 18.01 31.60 -32.62
N TYR A 111 16.96 30.76 -32.63
CA TYR A 111 16.28 30.32 -31.42
C TYR A 111 17.02 29.14 -30.76
N PRO A 112 17.30 29.22 -29.44
CA PRO A 112 17.83 28.10 -28.70
C PRO A 112 16.78 27.00 -28.53
N PHE A 113 17.21 25.82 -28.08
CA PHE A 113 16.30 24.72 -27.80
C PHE A 113 15.41 25.02 -26.58
N TYR A 114 14.10 24.82 -26.70
CA TYR A 114 13.15 24.93 -25.61
C TYR A 114 12.36 23.62 -25.44
N SER A 115 12.37 23.06 -24.23
CA SER A 115 11.38 22.06 -23.82
C SER A 115 10.07 22.75 -23.44
N GLU A 116 8.97 21.99 -23.35
CA GLU A 116 7.66 22.52 -22.96
C GLU A 116 7.70 23.30 -21.63
N SER A 117 8.47 22.79 -20.67
CA SER A 117 8.74 23.47 -19.39
C SER A 117 9.50 24.80 -19.53
N SER A 118 10.46 24.88 -20.45
CA SER A 118 11.23 26.11 -20.72
C SER A 118 10.40 27.17 -21.45
N ARG A 119 9.44 26.75 -22.28
CA ARG A 119 8.50 27.67 -22.96
C ARG A 119 7.61 28.39 -21.96
N ILE A 120 7.09 27.67 -20.97
CA ILE A 120 6.24 28.22 -19.91
C ILE A 120 7.02 29.24 -19.05
N GLN A 121 8.26 28.92 -18.66
CA GLN A 121 9.11 29.85 -17.91
C GLN A 121 9.49 31.10 -18.71
N GLN A 122 9.75 30.95 -20.02
CA GLN A 122 10.08 32.10 -20.86
C GLN A 122 8.88 33.01 -21.13
N ALA A 123 7.67 32.45 -21.27
CA ALA A 123 6.44 33.24 -21.37
C ALA A 123 6.21 34.07 -20.11
N GLN A 124 6.38 33.45 -18.93
CA GLN A 124 6.29 34.14 -17.64
C GLN A 124 7.33 35.26 -17.48
N ASN A 125 8.54 35.08 -18.03
CA ASN A 125 9.60 36.10 -17.97
C ASN A 125 9.50 37.19 -19.06
N ARG A 126 8.82 36.91 -20.19
CA ARG A 126 8.63 37.90 -21.28
C ARG A 126 7.45 38.84 -21.04
N GLU A 127 6.47 38.45 -20.23
CA GLU A 127 5.34 39.31 -19.85
C GLU A 127 5.73 40.49 -18.94
N GLU A 128 6.97 40.55 -18.44
CA GLU A 128 7.46 41.66 -17.61
C GLU A 128 7.98 42.87 -18.43
N ILE A 129 8.08 42.75 -19.76
CA ILE A 129 8.59 43.83 -20.63
C ILE A 129 7.56 44.13 -21.72
N SER A 130 6.68 45.11 -21.45
CA SER A 130 5.70 45.75 -22.34
C SER A 130 4.24 45.48 -21.98
N VAL A 131 3.76 46.06 -20.87
CA VAL A 131 2.33 46.27 -20.67
C VAL A 131 2.11 47.64 -20.06
N ASP A 132 1.35 48.47 -20.78
CA ASP A 132 0.75 49.72 -20.34
C ASP A 132 0.16 49.58 -18.92
N GLU A 133 0.50 50.50 -18.01
CA GLU A 133 0.25 50.41 -16.56
C GLU A 133 -1.22 50.13 -16.19
N CYS A 134 -2.16 50.43 -17.09
CA CYS A 134 -3.59 50.19 -16.88
C CYS A 134 -4.00 48.69 -16.93
N SER A 135 -3.20 47.82 -17.58
CA SER A 135 -3.53 46.40 -17.76
C SER A 135 -2.92 45.48 -16.68
N ALA A 136 -1.81 45.88 -16.06
CA ALA A 136 -1.13 45.08 -15.03
C ALA A 136 -1.92 44.97 -13.71
N GLU A 137 -2.55 46.06 -13.26
CA GLU A 137 -3.39 46.06 -12.05
C GLU A 137 -4.66 45.22 -12.23
N GLN A 138 -5.28 45.28 -13.41
CA GLN A 138 -6.44 44.46 -13.75
C GLN A 138 -6.09 42.97 -13.79
N MET A 139 -4.95 42.62 -14.39
CA MET A 139 -4.45 41.23 -14.37
C MET A 139 -4.11 40.75 -12.96
N SER A 140 -3.50 41.60 -12.13
CA SER A 140 -3.20 41.29 -10.72
C SER A 140 -4.48 41.04 -9.92
N LYS A 141 -5.51 41.86 -10.13
CA LYS A 141 -6.83 41.71 -9.51
C LYS A 141 -7.50 40.40 -9.93
N MET A 142 -7.57 40.14 -11.24
CA MET A 142 -8.17 38.91 -11.77
C MET A 142 -7.43 37.65 -11.27
N LYS A 143 -6.10 37.70 -11.17
CA LYS A 143 -5.29 36.60 -10.62
C LYS A 143 -5.58 36.33 -9.14
N LYS A 144 -5.78 37.38 -8.34
CA LYS A 144 -6.18 37.23 -6.93
C LYS A 144 -7.57 36.62 -6.81
N GLU A 145 -8.54 37.11 -7.58
CA GLU A 145 -9.91 36.58 -7.57
C GLU A 145 -9.96 35.09 -7.95
N ILE A 146 -9.23 34.70 -9.01
CA ILE A 146 -9.11 33.28 -9.41
C ILE A 146 -8.45 32.44 -8.30
N HIS A 147 -7.43 32.98 -7.63
CA HIS A 147 -6.75 32.28 -6.54
C HIS A 147 -7.69 32.07 -5.34
N ASP A 148 -8.42 33.11 -4.94
CA ASP A 148 -9.37 33.05 -3.84
C ASP A 148 -10.52 32.09 -4.14
N GLU A 149 -11.06 32.09 -5.37
CA GLU A 149 -12.08 31.13 -5.82
C GLU A 149 -11.55 29.69 -5.80
N CYS A 150 -10.32 29.47 -6.29
CA CYS A 150 -9.68 28.15 -6.25
C CYS A 150 -9.51 27.64 -4.81
N LEU A 151 -9.09 28.51 -3.89
CA LEU A 151 -8.94 28.19 -2.47
C LEU A 151 -10.29 27.87 -1.83
N ALA A 152 -11.33 28.66 -2.10
CA ALA A 152 -12.67 28.42 -1.60
C ALA A 152 -13.23 27.08 -2.10
N ARG A 153 -13.05 26.77 -3.38
CA ARG A 153 -13.46 25.50 -3.98
C ARG A 153 -12.72 24.31 -3.37
N LEU A 154 -11.41 24.43 -3.16
CA LEU A 154 -10.61 23.40 -2.51
C LEU A 154 -11.08 23.18 -1.06
N GLY A 155 -11.31 24.26 -0.32
CA GLY A 155 -11.82 24.22 1.06
C GLY A 155 -13.16 23.49 1.14
N LYS A 156 -14.11 23.84 0.28
CA LYS A 156 -15.42 23.18 0.20
C LYS A 156 -15.31 21.68 -0.10
N MET A 157 -14.48 21.30 -1.06
CA MET A 157 -14.31 19.88 -1.42
C MET A 157 -13.68 19.08 -0.28
N VAL A 158 -12.72 19.65 0.45
CA VAL A 158 -12.10 19.01 1.63
C VAL A 158 -13.11 18.88 2.76
N GLU A 159 -13.94 19.90 3.00
CA GLU A 159 -14.99 19.88 4.01
C GLU A 159 -16.05 18.81 3.69
N GLU A 160 -16.57 18.78 2.46
CA GLU A 160 -17.54 17.76 2.00
C GLU A 160 -16.97 16.34 2.12
N ASN A 161 -15.72 16.13 1.72
CA ASN A 161 -15.06 14.83 1.84
C ASN A 161 -14.87 14.41 3.30
N SER A 162 -14.48 15.36 4.17
CA SER A 162 -14.31 15.11 5.61
C SER A 162 -15.63 14.76 6.27
N ASN A 163 -16.68 15.54 6.01
CA ASN A 163 -18.01 15.30 6.54
C ASN A 163 -18.58 13.95 6.06
N SER A 164 -18.41 13.61 4.78
CA SER A 164 -18.82 12.30 4.26
C SER A 164 -18.09 11.14 4.96
N THR A 165 -16.81 11.32 5.27
CA THR A 165 -16.01 10.31 5.98
C THR A 165 -16.46 10.18 7.43
N ILE A 166 -16.73 11.29 8.12
CA ILE A 166 -17.24 11.32 9.49
C ILE A 166 -18.57 10.56 9.56
N THR A 167 -19.55 10.89 8.72
CA THR A 167 -20.85 10.21 8.70
C THR A 167 -20.72 8.71 8.41
N ARG A 168 -19.82 8.32 7.51
CA ARG A 168 -19.57 6.90 7.23
C ARG A 168 -18.99 6.18 8.45
N LEU A 169 -18.05 6.80 9.15
CA LEU A 169 -17.42 6.22 10.35
C LEU A 169 -18.41 6.13 11.51
N GLU A 170 -19.23 7.15 11.73
CA GLU A 170 -20.29 7.15 12.74
C GLU A 170 -21.29 6.01 12.50
N LYS A 171 -21.68 5.80 11.24
CA LYS A 171 -22.56 4.68 10.86
C LYS A 171 -21.93 3.33 11.17
N LEU A 172 -20.68 3.12 10.75
CA LEU A 172 -19.95 1.86 11.00
C LEU A 172 -19.76 1.61 12.50
N LEU A 173 -19.49 2.65 13.27
CA LEU A 173 -19.35 2.55 14.72
C LEU A 173 -20.65 2.08 15.38
N LEU A 174 -21.78 2.64 14.95
CA LEU A 174 -23.09 2.27 15.48
C LEU A 174 -23.48 0.84 15.10
N GLU A 175 -23.21 0.42 13.85
CA GLU A 175 -23.44 -0.95 13.39
C GLU A 175 -22.58 -1.96 14.17
N GLU A 176 -21.29 -1.65 14.39
CA GLU A 176 -20.39 -2.52 15.14
C GLU A 176 -20.76 -2.62 16.63
N GLN A 177 -21.13 -1.50 17.25
CA GLN A 177 -21.59 -1.51 18.65
C GLN A 177 -22.85 -2.37 18.82
N LYS A 178 -23.77 -2.31 17.84
CA LYS A 178 -24.96 -3.15 17.84
C LYS A 178 -24.60 -4.64 17.68
N ALA A 179 -23.75 -4.98 16.71
CA ALA A 179 -23.32 -6.36 16.49
C ALA A 179 -22.58 -6.94 17.71
N ARG A 180 -21.71 -6.13 18.34
CA ARG A 180 -21.03 -6.51 19.59
C ARG A 180 -22.04 -6.81 20.70
N LEU A 181 -23.00 -5.92 20.94
CA LEU A 181 -24.02 -6.12 21.98
C LEU A 181 -24.85 -7.39 21.75
N GLU A 182 -25.23 -7.66 20.50
CA GLU A 182 -25.94 -8.89 20.13
C GLU A 182 -25.10 -10.13 20.46
N SER A 183 -23.82 -10.14 20.05
CA SER A 183 -22.91 -11.26 20.33
C SER A 183 -22.64 -11.47 21.83
N GLU A 184 -22.52 -10.38 22.60
CA GLU A 184 -22.30 -10.44 24.05
C GLU A 184 -23.52 -11.04 24.77
N ASN A 185 -24.74 -10.70 24.32
CA ASN A 185 -25.96 -11.30 24.84
C ASN A 185 -26.05 -12.79 24.53
N GLU A 186 -25.73 -13.20 23.30
CA GLU A 186 -25.70 -14.63 22.93
C GLU A 186 -24.70 -15.42 23.78
N VAL A 187 -23.52 -14.87 24.01
CA VAL A 187 -22.50 -15.48 24.88
C VAL A 187 -23.01 -15.56 26.33
N ALA A 188 -23.61 -14.49 26.85
CA ALA A 188 -24.16 -14.47 28.21
C ALA A 188 -25.28 -15.53 28.39
N GLU A 189 -26.17 -15.67 27.40
CA GLU A 189 -27.19 -16.70 27.42
C GLU A 189 -26.60 -18.12 27.37
N ALA A 190 -25.61 -18.35 26.50
CA ALA A 190 -24.93 -19.64 26.39
C ALA A 190 -24.23 -20.02 27.70
N LEU A 191 -23.55 -19.05 28.34
CA LEU A 191 -22.92 -19.24 29.65
C LEU A 191 -23.95 -19.65 30.69
N LEU A 192 -25.07 -18.92 30.79
CA LEU A 192 -26.12 -19.21 31.77
C LEU A 192 -26.77 -20.58 31.56
N ARG A 193 -26.93 -21.01 30.29
CA ARG A 193 -27.39 -22.38 29.97
C ARG A 193 -26.37 -23.42 30.42
N SER A 194 -25.08 -23.20 30.12
CA SER A 194 -24.01 -24.13 30.48
C SER A 194 -23.86 -24.27 32.00
N GLU A 195 -23.99 -23.18 32.75
CA GLU A 195 -23.87 -23.18 34.21
C GLU A 195 -24.98 -24.01 34.86
N LYS A 196 -26.22 -23.89 34.36
CA LYS A 196 -27.34 -24.73 34.79
C LYS A 196 -27.09 -26.22 34.51
N GLU A 197 -26.52 -26.54 33.36
CA GLU A 197 -26.20 -27.92 33.01
C GLU A 197 -25.07 -28.49 33.87
N ILE A 198 -24.01 -27.71 34.12
CA ILE A 198 -22.92 -28.08 35.02
C ILE A 198 -23.45 -28.33 36.43
N GLN A 199 -24.36 -27.50 36.93
CA GLN A 199 -24.97 -27.69 38.24
C GLN A 199 -25.75 -29.02 38.29
N LYS A 200 -26.61 -29.28 37.28
CA LYS A 200 -27.38 -30.53 37.19
C LYS A 200 -26.48 -31.76 37.13
N LEU A 201 -25.43 -31.73 36.31
CA LEU A 201 -24.46 -32.82 36.20
C LEU A 201 -23.71 -33.03 37.51
N SER A 202 -23.33 -31.95 38.21
CA SER A 202 -22.66 -32.02 39.51
C SER A 202 -23.54 -32.69 40.57
N GLU A 203 -24.84 -32.38 40.59
CA GLU A 203 -25.81 -33.03 41.48
C GLU A 203 -25.97 -34.53 41.18
N MET A 204 -26.11 -34.89 39.90
CA MET A 204 -26.20 -36.28 39.47
C MET A 204 -24.95 -37.07 39.84
N LEU A 205 -23.77 -36.49 39.61
CA LEU A 205 -22.49 -37.09 39.95
C LEU A 205 -22.35 -37.30 41.46
N LYS A 206 -22.80 -36.33 42.27
CA LYS A 206 -22.82 -36.45 43.74
C LYS A 206 -23.72 -37.61 44.20
N LYS A 207 -24.92 -37.73 43.61
CA LYS A 207 -25.83 -38.85 43.91
C LYS A 207 -25.24 -40.21 43.52
N ALA A 208 -24.71 -40.32 42.30
CA ALA A 208 -24.08 -41.55 41.82
C ALA A 208 -22.89 -41.95 42.72
N LYS A 209 -22.04 -41.01 43.13
CA LYS A 209 -20.97 -41.28 44.11
C LYS A 209 -21.52 -41.81 45.42
N GLN A 210 -22.54 -41.16 45.99
CA GLN A 210 -23.16 -41.60 47.24
C GLN A 210 -23.72 -43.02 47.14
N GLU A 211 -24.38 -43.36 46.02
CA GLU A 211 -24.91 -44.70 45.76
C GLU A 211 -23.80 -45.74 45.64
N THR A 212 -22.70 -45.43 44.95
CA THR A 212 -21.55 -46.34 44.84
C THR A 212 -20.89 -46.61 46.20
N GLU A 213 -20.74 -45.58 47.05
CA GLU A 213 -20.23 -45.75 48.41
C GLU A 213 -21.17 -46.61 49.28
N ASN A 214 -22.49 -46.40 49.14
CA ASN A 214 -23.48 -47.19 49.86
C ASN A 214 -23.45 -48.66 49.42
N ALA A 215 -23.38 -48.92 48.11
CA ALA A 215 -23.26 -50.26 47.55
C ALA A 215 -21.98 -50.97 48.03
N GLN A 216 -20.85 -50.26 48.06
CA GLN A 216 -19.60 -50.79 48.61
C GLN A 216 -19.71 -51.17 50.09
N LYS A 217 -20.34 -50.32 50.92
CA LYS A 217 -20.58 -50.62 52.35
C LYS A 217 -21.45 -51.86 52.53
N GLU A 218 -22.51 -52.02 51.75
CA GLU A 218 -23.37 -53.22 51.80
C GLU A 218 -22.64 -54.48 51.32
N MET A 219 -21.85 -54.38 50.25
CA MET A 219 -21.04 -55.50 49.78
C MET A 219 -20.05 -55.98 50.85
N GLU A 220 -19.38 -55.07 51.55
CA GLU A 220 -18.47 -55.41 52.64
C GLU A 220 -19.20 -56.05 53.84
N LYS A 221 -20.42 -55.60 54.17
CA LYS A 221 -21.26 -56.27 55.18
C LYS A 221 -21.63 -57.69 54.75
N LEU A 222 -22.07 -57.88 53.51
CA LEU A 222 -22.41 -59.20 52.96
C LEU A 222 -21.21 -60.14 52.97
N LYS A 223 -20.04 -59.64 52.54
CA LYS A 223 -18.77 -60.38 52.55
C LYS A 223 -18.39 -60.87 53.95
N LYS A 224 -18.59 -60.04 54.99
CA LYS A 224 -18.40 -60.45 56.39
C LYS A 224 -19.39 -61.55 56.80
N ARG A 225 -20.67 -61.43 56.43
CA ARG A 225 -21.71 -62.43 56.74
C ARG A 225 -21.43 -63.78 56.08
N VAL A 226 -21.03 -63.80 54.81
CA VAL A 226 -20.64 -65.02 54.09
C VAL A 226 -19.50 -65.73 54.80
N LYS A 227 -18.42 -65.01 55.13
CA LYS A 227 -17.29 -65.56 55.90
C LYS A 227 -17.68 -66.14 57.25
N THR A 228 -18.65 -65.55 57.94
CA THR A 228 -19.12 -66.10 59.22
C THR A 228 -19.97 -67.37 59.08
N LEU A 229 -20.69 -67.52 57.95
CA LEU A 229 -21.47 -68.72 57.66
C LEU A 229 -20.56 -69.88 57.21
N GLU A 230 -19.55 -69.60 56.38
CA GLU A 230 -18.54 -70.58 55.95
C GLU A 230 -17.77 -71.19 57.13
N LYS A 231 -17.59 -70.46 58.23
CA LYS A 231 -16.92 -70.96 59.45
C LYS A 231 -17.82 -71.81 60.36
N LYS A 232 -19.13 -71.84 60.11
CA LYS A 232 -20.11 -72.56 60.94
C LYS A 232 -20.55 -73.89 60.34
N ASN A 233 -20.21 -74.17 59.08
CA ASN A 233 -20.34 -75.47 58.42
C ASN A 233 -19.01 -76.21 58.48
#